data_AF-A0A1M3GV67-F1
#
_entry.id   AF-A0A1M3GV67-F1
#
_cell.length_a   1.000
_cell.length_b   1.000
_cell.length_c   1.000
_cell.angle_alpha   90.00
_cell.angle_beta   90.00
_cell.angle_gamma   90.00
#
_symmetry.space_group_name_H-M   'P 1'
#
loop_
_entity.id
_entity.type
_entity.pdbx_description
1 polymer ?
#
loop_
_entity_poly.entity_id
_entity_poly.type
_entity_poly.pdbx_seq_one_letter_code
_entity_poly.pdbx_strand_id
1 'polypeptide(L)'
;MIHVRPTHDSSRKDNRLQIRVDEESYHVLEKAAQYKNGSLSRFVREVSLREAQKVIREHENMALSDRDWALLMEALSHPVKPNAALKKAYVNYKKTFQK
;
A
#
# COMPACT_ATOMS: atom_id res chain seq x y z
N MET A 1 -13.74 16.84 15.28
CA MET A 1 -13.99 15.86 14.20
C MET A 1 -13.49 14.51 14.71
N ILE A 2 -14.39 13.62 15.12
CA ILE A 2 -14.02 12.37 15.79
C ILE A 2 -13.49 11.41 14.73
N HIS A 3 -12.19 11.11 14.80
CA HIS A 3 -11.60 10.03 14.01
C HIS A 3 -11.96 8.71 14.69
N VAL A 4 -13.01 8.05 14.21
CA VAL A 4 -13.39 6.72 14.69
C VAL A 4 -12.34 5.74 14.17
N ARG A 5 -11.41 5.32 15.05
CA ARG A 5 -10.58 4.15 14.79
C ARG A 5 -11.48 2.92 14.81
N PRO A 6 -11.48 2.07 13.78
CA PRO A 6 -12.17 0.79 13.88
C PRO A 6 -11.51 -0.02 15.00
N THR A 7 -12.27 -0.32 16.05
CA THR A 7 -11.91 -1.32 17.06
C THR A 7 -12.04 -2.70 16.40
N HIS A 8 -11.04 -3.09 15.62
CA HIS A 8 -10.93 -4.48 15.22
C HIS A 8 -10.42 -5.26 16.44
N ASP A 9 -11.29 -6.11 17.00
CA ASP A 9 -10.92 -7.17 17.92
C ASP A 9 -9.95 -8.11 17.18
N SER A 10 -8.66 -7.92 17.41
CA SER A 10 -7.54 -8.60 16.74
C SER A 10 -7.48 -10.11 16.97
N SER A 11 -8.41 -10.67 17.75
CA SER A 11 -8.50 -12.09 18.05
C SER A 11 -9.44 -12.86 17.10
N ARG A 12 -10.34 -12.16 16.39
CA ARG A 12 -11.29 -12.79 15.46
C ARG A 12 -10.80 -12.67 14.02
N LYS A 13 -10.51 -13.81 13.39
CA LYS A 13 -10.30 -13.93 11.94
C LYS A 13 -11.65 -13.82 11.21
N ASP A 14 -12.30 -12.67 11.30
CA ASP A 14 -13.69 -12.50 10.84
C ASP A 14 -13.81 -12.16 9.35
N ASN A 15 -12.72 -11.71 8.73
CA ASN A 15 -12.71 -11.34 7.31
C ASN A 15 -12.55 -12.60 6.43
N ARG A 16 -13.61 -12.98 5.71
CA ARG A 16 -13.63 -14.14 4.80
C ARG A 16 -13.49 -13.73 3.34
N LEU A 17 -12.52 -14.35 2.66
CA LEU A 17 -12.34 -14.25 1.21
C LEU A 17 -13.00 -15.47 0.52
N GLN A 18 -13.96 -15.22 -0.38
CA GLN A 18 -14.59 -16.26 -1.20
C GLN A 18 -14.25 -16.00 -2.67
N ILE A 19 -13.70 -17.01 -3.35
CA ILE A 19 -13.30 -16.90 -4.76
C ILE A 19 -13.89 -18.12 -5.49
N ARG A 20 -14.49 -17.88 -6.66
CA ARG A 20 -14.85 -18.96 -7.58
C ARG A 20 -13.65 -19.21 -8.50
N VAL A 21 -13.33 -20.48 -8.69
CA VAL A 21 -12.29 -20.94 -9.61
C VAL A 21 -12.89 -22.05 -10.47
N ASP A 22 -12.44 -22.17 -11.70
CA ASP A 22 -12.70 -23.34 -12.53
C ASP A 22 -11.90 -24.57 -12.03
N GLU A 23 -12.21 -25.73 -12.58
CA GLU A 23 -11.62 -27.01 -12.20
C GLU A 23 -10.11 -27.08 -12.47
N GLU A 24 -9.67 -26.55 -13.61
CA GLU A 24 -8.25 -26.53 -13.97
C GLU A 24 -7.45 -25.68 -12.97
N SER A 25 -7.93 -24.46 -12.71
CA SER A 25 -7.35 -23.54 -11.72
C SER A 25 -7.32 -24.17 -10.33
N TYR A 26 -8.39 -24.86 -9.91
CA TYR A 26 -8.43 -25.55 -8.63
C TYR A 26 -7.32 -26.61 -8.51
N HIS A 27 -7.17 -27.47 -9.52
CA HIS A 27 -6.15 -28.54 -9.50
C HIS A 27 -4.73 -28.01 -9.53
N VAL A 28 -4.46 -26.94 -10.29
CA VAL A 28 -3.13 -26.31 -10.31
C VAL A 28 -2.78 -25.75 -8.92
N LEU A 29 -3.72 -25.03 -8.29
CA LEU A 29 -3.49 -24.45 -6.96
C LEU A 29 -3.35 -25.54 -5.88
N GLU A 30 -4.15 -26.59 -5.95
CA GLU A 30 -4.09 -27.73 -5.03
C GLU A 30 -2.75 -28.45 -5.13
N LYS A 31 -2.29 -28.75 -6.35
CA LYS A 31 -0.99 -29.38 -6.59
C LYS A 31 0.17 -28.53 -6.08
N ALA A 32 0.11 -27.21 -6.29
CA ALA A 32 1.11 -26.29 -5.77
C ALA A 32 1.11 -26.22 -4.23
N ALA A 33 -0.07 -26.28 -3.60
CA ALA A 33 -0.20 -26.35 -2.15
C ALA A 33 0.40 -27.65 -1.57
N GLN A 34 0.17 -28.78 -2.24
CA GLN A 34 0.77 -30.07 -1.88
C GLN A 34 2.31 -30.01 -1.92
N TYR A 35 2.89 -29.41 -2.96
CA TYR A 35 4.35 -29.21 -3.05
C TYR A 35 4.94 -28.31 -1.96
N LYS A 36 4.13 -27.45 -1.35
CA LYS A 36 4.52 -26.59 -0.22
C LYS A 36 4.17 -27.20 1.15
N ASN A 37 3.75 -28.47 1.20
CA ASN A 37 3.33 -29.18 2.41
C ASN A 37 2.27 -28.39 3.22
N GLY A 38 1.29 -27.79 2.52
CA GLY A 38 0.28 -26.95 3.15
C GLY A 38 -1.13 -27.15 2.57
N SER A 39 -2.13 -26.57 3.25
CA SER A 39 -3.50 -26.53 2.72
C SER A 39 -3.61 -25.55 1.55
N LEU A 40 -4.57 -25.79 0.64
CA LEU A 40 -4.91 -24.86 -0.43
C LEU A 40 -5.19 -23.45 0.09
N SER A 41 -5.95 -23.34 1.18
CA SER A 41 -6.27 -22.04 1.81
C SER A 41 -5.03 -21.31 2.32
N ARG A 42 -4.07 -22.03 2.91
CA ARG A 42 -2.81 -21.45 3.38
C ARG A 42 -1.97 -20.99 2.20
N PHE A 43 -1.83 -21.84 1.19
CA PHE A 43 -1.07 -21.53 -0.02
C PHE A 43 -1.60 -20.28 -0.73
N VAL A 44 -2.91 -20.23 -1.02
CA VAL A 44 -3.55 -19.08 -1.69
C VAL A 44 -3.35 -17.82 -0.86
N ARG A 45 -3.60 -17.87 0.46
CA ARG A 45 -3.41 -16.70 1.34
C ARG A 45 -1.98 -16.16 1.30
N GLU A 46 -0.98 -17.03 1.39
CA GLU A 46 0.43 -16.64 1.42
C GLU A 46 0.89 -16.06 0.07
N VAL A 47 0.45 -16.67 -1.04
CA VAL A 47 0.76 -16.17 -2.39
C VAL A 47 0.08 -14.83 -2.64
N SER A 48 -1.23 -14.72 -2.39
CA SER A 48 -1.98 -13.48 -2.58
C SER A 48 -1.44 -12.35 -1.73
N LEU A 49 -1.07 -12.60 -0.48
CA LEU A 49 -0.52 -11.57 0.40
C LEU A 49 0.83 -11.07 -0.11
N ARG A 50 1.70 -11.96 -0.59
CA ARG A 50 3.01 -11.59 -1.14
C ARG A 50 2.87 -10.72 -2.39
N GLU A 51 1.97 -11.09 -3.31
CA GLU A 51 1.72 -10.31 -4.52
C GLU A 51 1.06 -8.97 -4.19
N ALA A 52 0.09 -8.93 -3.27
CA ALA A 52 -0.52 -7.68 -2.83
C ALA A 52 0.53 -6.73 -2.23
N GLN A 53 1.44 -7.24 -1.39
CA GLN A 53 2.54 -6.43 -0.85
C GLN A 53 3.49 -5.93 -1.93
N LYS A 54 3.73 -6.71 -2.98
CA LYS A 54 4.55 -6.26 -4.13
C LYS A 54 3.89 -5.09 -4.85
N VAL A 55 2.60 -5.21 -5.18
CA VAL A 55 1.83 -4.14 -5.82
C VAL A 55 1.82 -2.88 -4.95
N ILE A 56 1.55 -3.02 -3.65
CA ILE A 56 1.59 -1.86 -2.73
C ILE A 56 2.96 -1.18 -2.76
N ARG A 57 4.06 -1.96 -2.66
CA ARG A 57 5.41 -1.39 -2.72
C ARG A 57 5.70 -0.69 -4.03
N GLU A 58 5.26 -1.22 -5.16
CA GLU A 58 5.46 -0.61 -6.49
C GLU A 58 4.76 0.75 -6.61
N HIS A 59 3.63 0.93 -5.93
CA HIS A 59 2.84 2.17 -5.99
C HIS A 59 3.18 3.18 -4.88
N GLU A 60 3.61 2.72 -3.71
CA GLU A 60 3.87 3.58 -2.56
C GLU A 60 5.36 3.94 -2.38
N ASN A 61 6.28 3.10 -2.87
CA ASN A 61 7.70 3.37 -2.76
C ASN A 61 8.26 3.98 -4.04
N MET A 62 8.77 5.21 -3.94
CA MET A 62 9.60 5.81 -4.96
C MET A 62 11.07 5.50 -4.63
N ALA A 63 11.68 4.60 -5.39
CA ALA A 63 13.14 4.43 -5.31
C ALA A 63 13.81 5.66 -5.90
N LEU A 64 14.67 6.31 -5.12
CA LEU A 64 15.47 7.44 -5.58
C LEU A 64 16.82 6.94 -6.07
N SER A 65 17.33 7.53 -7.16
CA SER A 65 18.73 7.35 -7.54
C SER A 65 19.63 7.97 -6.46
N ASP A 66 20.91 7.59 -6.41
CA ASP A 66 21.86 8.20 -5.45
C ASP A 66 21.92 9.73 -5.57
N ARG A 67 21.79 10.24 -6.80
CA ARG A 67 21.71 11.67 -7.08
C ARG A 67 20.46 12.30 -6.48
N ASP A 68 19.29 11.70 -6.74
CA ASP A 68 18.01 12.26 -6.26
C ASP A 68 17.90 12.13 -4.74
N TRP A 69 18.49 11.10 -4.16
CA TRP A 69 18.63 10.93 -2.72
C TRP A 69 19.44 12.07 -2.12
N ALA A 70 20.62 12.38 -2.68
CA ALA A 70 21.45 13.50 -2.21
C ALA A 70 20.70 14.84 -2.31
N LEU A 71 20.02 15.10 -3.43
CA LEU A 71 19.21 16.30 -3.62
C LEU A 71 18.06 16.40 -2.60
N LEU A 72 17.37 15.29 -2.34
CA LEU A 72 16.31 15.25 -1.33
C LEU A 72 16.87 15.54 0.07
N MET A 73 17.97 14.90 0.46
CA MET A 73 18.58 15.08 1.77
C MET A 73 19.09 16.52 1.97
N GLU A 74 19.66 17.13 0.93
CA GLU A 74 20.06 18.53 0.96
C GLU A 74 18.85 19.45 1.16
N ALA A 75 17.76 19.22 0.41
CA ALA A 75 16.53 20.01 0.52
C ALA A 75 15.84 19.86 1.90
N LEU A 76 15.91 18.67 2.52
CA LEU A 76 15.38 18.43 3.86
C LEU A 76 16.25 19.10 4.94
N SER A 77 17.58 19.07 4.79
CA SER A 77 18.51 19.68 5.73
C SER A 77 18.56 21.21 5.63
N HIS A 78 18.35 21.73 4.42
CA HIS A 78 18.37 23.15 4.10
C HIS A 78 17.07 23.53 3.37
N PRO A 79 15.94 23.63 4.08
CA PRO A 79 14.65 23.89 3.46
C PRO A 79 14.64 25.26 2.78
N VAL A 80 14.37 25.25 1.47
CA VAL A 80 14.26 26.46 0.66
C VAL A 80 12.99 27.24 1.01
N LYS A 81 13.09 28.57 1.04
CA LYS A 81 11.93 29.43 1.29
C LYS A 81 10.92 29.32 0.13
N PRO A 82 9.60 29.30 0.41
CA PRO A 82 8.57 29.30 -0.63
C PRO A 82 8.73 30.47 -1.61
N ASN A 83 8.69 30.17 -2.91
CA ASN A 83 8.73 31.20 -3.94
C ASN A 83 7.39 31.95 -4.06
N ALA A 84 7.36 33.03 -4.85
CA ALA A 84 6.15 33.85 -5.01
C ALA A 84 4.96 33.06 -5.57
N ALA A 85 5.20 32.12 -6.49
CA ALA A 85 4.17 31.28 -7.07
C ALA A 85 3.52 30.35 -6.02
N LEU A 86 4.33 29.69 -5.19
CA LEU A 86 3.86 28.80 -4.13
C LEU A 86 3.08 29.58 -3.05
N LYS A 87 3.55 30.78 -2.68
CA LYS A 87 2.82 31.69 -1.76
C LYS A 87 1.44 32.06 -2.31
N LYS A 88 1.36 32.41 -3.61
CA LYS A 88 0.09 32.75 -4.28
C LYS A 88 -0.86 31.54 -4.32
N ALA A 89 -0.34 30.35 -4.66
CA ALA A 89 -1.13 29.12 -4.67
C ALA A 89 -1.71 28.80 -3.28
N TYR A 90 -0.92 28.96 -2.21
CA TYR A 90 -1.38 28.77 -0.84
C TYR A 90 -2.51 29.74 -0.45
N VAL A 91 -2.39 31.03 -0.78
CA VAL A 91 -3.45 32.02 -0.53
C VAL A 91 -4.74 31.66 -1.26
N ASN A 92 -4.64 31.17 -2.51
CA ASN A 92 -5.81 30.73 -3.28
C ASN A 92 -6.47 29.51 -2.64
N TYR A 93 -5.69 28.48 -2.28
CA TYR A 93 -6.20 27.29 -1.59
C TYR A 93 -6.97 27.65 -0.31
N LYS A 94 -6.42 28.55 0.51
CA LYS A 94 -7.05 29.01 1.75
C LYS A 94 -8.41 29.66 1.51
N LYS A 95 -8.56 30.42 0.43
CA LYS A 95 -9.85 31.05 0.06
C LYS A 95 -10.89 30.05 -0.42
N THR A 96 -10.47 28.97 -1.09
CA THR A 96 -11.37 27.97 -1.68
C THR A 96 -11.84 26.91 -0.68
N PHE A 97 -10.98 26.46 0.24
CA PHE A 97 -11.23 25.30 1.10
C PHE A 97 -11.36 25.59 2.61
N GLN A 98 -11.19 26.84 3.04
CA GLN A 98 -11.20 27.23 4.47
C GLN A 98 -12.32 28.22 4.82
N LYS A 99 -13.47 28.14 4.15
CA LYS A 99 -14.70 28.88 4.52
C LYS A 99 -15.53 28.11 5.52
#